data_AF-A0A852TG66-F1
#
_entry.id   AF-A0A852TG66-F1
#
_cell.length_a   1.000
_cell.length_b   1.000
_cell.length_c   1.000
_cell.angle_alpha   90.00
_cell.angle_beta   90.00
_cell.angle_gamma   90.00
#
_symmetry.space_group_name_H-M   'P 1'
#
loop_
_entity.id
_entity.type
_entity.pdbx_description
1 polymer ?
#
loop_
_entity_poly.entity_id
_entity_poly.type
_entity_poly.pdbx_seq_one_letter_code
_entity_poly.pdbx_strand_id
1 'polypeptide(L)'
;MDYKIHRPFFSEPLKITIGNPLNETYYMIKNIVYREKQILALKRDEEQNTIILVEAKIDDGKLTYISMLTDDVLTDVSEIIENYIQ
;
A
#
# COMPACT_ATOMS: atom_id res chain seq x y z
N MET A 1 20.73 -11.19 7.29
CA MET A 1 19.71 -10.73 8.23
C MET A 1 18.61 -10.14 7.35
N ASP A 2 17.67 -10.93 6.82
CA ASP A 2 16.87 -10.46 5.65
C ASP A 2 15.40 -10.90 5.66
N TYR A 3 14.94 -11.52 6.75
CA TYR A 3 13.56 -12.02 6.83
C TYR A 3 12.49 -10.92 6.90
N LYS A 4 12.86 -9.70 7.29
CA LYS A 4 11.93 -8.57 7.40
C LYS A 4 11.65 -7.88 6.05
N ILE A 5 12.56 -8.01 5.09
CA ILE A 5 12.43 -7.35 3.78
C ILE A 5 11.31 -8.00 2.96
N HIS A 6 11.11 -9.30 3.14
CA HIS A 6 10.19 -10.11 2.32
C HIS A 6 8.78 -10.24 2.90
N ARG A 7 8.48 -9.55 4.01
CA ARG A 7 7.17 -9.64 4.67
C ARG A 7 6.45 -8.29 4.65
N PRO A 8 5.13 -8.28 4.45
CA PRO A 8 4.34 -7.08 4.66
C PRO A 8 4.59 -6.56 6.07
N PHE A 9 4.91 -5.29 6.18
CA PHE A 9 5.08 -4.64 7.47
C PHE A 9 3.75 -4.55 8.23
N PHE A 10 2.67 -4.30 7.49
CA PHE A 10 1.31 -4.29 8.00
C PHE A 10 0.63 -5.60 7.62
N SER A 11 0.30 -6.42 8.61
CA SER A 11 -0.37 -7.70 8.39
C SER A 11 -1.89 -7.60 8.39
N GLU A 12 -2.44 -6.55 8.99
CA GLU A 12 -3.88 -6.38 9.18
C GLU A 12 -4.36 -5.06 8.56
N PRO A 13 -5.62 -5.01 8.07
CA PRO A 13 -6.22 -3.78 7.60
C PRO A 13 -6.19 -2.67 8.66
N LEU A 14 -5.84 -1.45 8.26
CA LEU A 14 -5.76 -0.31 9.17
C LEU A 14 -6.07 1.01 8.47
N LYS A 15 -6.50 2.01 9.25
CA LYS A 15 -6.73 3.37 8.75
C LYS A 15 -5.39 4.10 8.63
N ILE A 16 -5.13 4.63 7.44
CA ILE A 16 -3.99 5.48 7.13
C ILE A 16 -4.54 6.87 6.83
N THR A 17 -4.18 7.84 7.67
CA THR A 17 -4.43 9.25 7.39
C THR A 17 -3.18 9.83 6.75
N ILE A 18 -3.30 10.24 5.49
CA ILE A 18 -2.23 10.95 4.80
C ILE A 18 -2.45 12.42 5.13
N GLY A 19 -1.47 13.00 5.82
CA GLY A 19 -1.49 14.42 6.18
C GLY A 19 -1.36 15.33 4.97
N ASN A 20 -0.92 16.55 5.23
CA ASN A 20 -0.77 17.60 4.22
C ASN A 20 0.04 17.10 2.99
N PRO A 21 -0.38 17.41 1.74
CA PRO A 21 -1.46 18.30 1.35
C PRO A 21 -2.86 17.67 1.25
N LEU A 22 -2.98 16.34 1.35
CA LEU A 22 -4.23 15.64 1.04
C LEU A 22 -5.22 15.68 2.21
N ASN A 23 -4.75 15.48 3.46
CA ASN A 23 -5.61 15.37 4.66
C ASN A 23 -6.75 14.36 4.48
N GLU A 24 -6.50 13.28 3.74
CA GLU A 24 -7.47 12.25 3.44
C GLU A 24 -7.19 10.98 4.26
N THR A 25 -8.26 10.28 4.62
CA THR A 25 -8.18 9.00 5.34
C THR A 25 -8.54 7.85 4.41
N TYR A 26 -7.67 6.86 4.39
CA TYR A 26 -7.80 5.65 3.59
C TYR A 26 -7.79 4.42 4.50
N TYR A 27 -8.44 3.35 4.07
CA TYR A 27 -8.28 2.03 4.65
C TYR A 27 -7.28 1.27 3.82
N MET A 28 -6.20 0.84 4.45
CA MET A 28 -5.33 -0.16 3.87
C MET A 28 -6.06 -1.50 3.91
N ILE A 29 -6.35 -2.06 2.74
CA ILE A 29 -6.96 -3.39 2.62
C ILE A 29 -5.87 -4.46 2.63
N LYS A 30 -4.74 -4.17 1.97
CA LYS A 30 -3.64 -5.12 1.81
C LYS A 30 -2.31 -4.39 1.79
N ASN A 31 -1.30 -5.06 2.34
CA ASN A 31 0.10 -4.74 2.12
C ASN A 31 0.77 -5.97 1.52
N ILE A 32 1.50 -5.79 0.43
CA ILE A 32 2.32 -6.83 -0.20
C ILE A 32 3.76 -6.33 -0.37
N VAL A 33 4.70 -7.27 -0.44
CA VAL A 33 6.08 -6.94 -0.82
C VAL A 33 6.29 -7.29 -2.28
N TYR A 34 6.66 -6.31 -3.10
CA TYR A 34 7.03 -6.51 -4.50
C TYR A 34 8.36 -5.84 -4.79
N ARG A 35 9.34 -6.60 -5.31
CA ARG A 35 10.71 -6.12 -5.59
C ARG A 35 11.31 -5.34 -4.40
N GLU A 36 11.20 -5.92 -3.20
CA GLU A 36 11.68 -5.35 -1.93
C GLU A 36 10.97 -4.06 -1.46
N LYS A 37 9.89 -3.66 -2.14
CA LYS A 37 9.08 -2.49 -1.80
C LYS A 37 7.77 -2.91 -1.14
N GLN A 38 7.30 -2.11 -0.19
CA GLN A 38 5.98 -2.30 0.43
C GLN A 38 4.95 -1.61 -0.46
N ILE A 39 3.98 -2.36 -0.96
CA ILE A 39 2.91 -1.84 -1.81
C ILE A 39 1.60 -1.94 -1.03
N LEU A 40 0.94 -0.80 -0.86
CA LEU A 40 -0.32 -0.70 -0.13
C LEU A 40 -1.48 -0.58 -1.11
N ALA A 41 -2.49 -1.41 -0.91
CA ALA A 41 -3.81 -1.26 -1.51
C ALA A 41 -4.68 -0.44 -0.57
N LEU A 42 -5.00 0.78 -0.98
CA LEU A 42 -5.74 1.76 -0.21
C LEU A 42 -7.14 1.94 -0.81
N LYS A 43 -8.14 2.07 0.07
CA LYS A 43 -9.51 2.40 -0.31
C LYS A 43 -9.95 3.64 0.44
N ARG A 44 -10.51 4.63 -0.26
CA ARG A 44 -11.04 5.84 0.36
C ARG A 44 -12.32 5.51 1.14
N ASP A 45 -12.53 6.13 2.30
CA ASP A 45 -13.74 5.90 3.13
C ASP A 45 -15.02 6.23 2.37
N GLU A 46 -14.99 7.31 1.59
CA GLU A 46 -16.16 7.88 0.89
C GLU A 46 -16.44 7.22 -0.47
N GLU A 47 -15.44 6.58 -1.09
CA GLU A 47 -15.57 5.95 -2.42
C GLU A 47 -15.33 4.44 -2.33
N GLN A 48 -16.42 3.68 -2.28
CA GLN A 48 -16.32 2.25 -2.04
C GLN A 48 -15.77 1.42 -3.22
N ASN A 49 -15.60 2.01 -4.40
CA ASN A 49 -15.22 1.29 -5.61
C ASN A 49 -13.82 1.63 -6.13
N THR A 50 -13.11 2.57 -5.50
CA THR A 50 -11.79 3.00 -5.96
C THR A 50 -10.70 2.42 -5.04
N ILE A 51 -9.86 1.56 -5.60
CA ILE A 51 -8.64 1.05 -4.94
C ILE A 51 -7.44 1.78 -5.56
N ILE A 52 -6.59 2.34 -4.70
CA ILE A 52 -5.37 3.04 -5.09
C ILE A 52 -4.18 2.20 -4.63
N LEU A 53 -3.22 2.00 -5.53
CA LEU A 53 -1.98 1.30 -5.24
C LEU A 53 -0.84 2.31 -5.07
N VAL A 54 -0.13 2.22 -3.95
CA VAL A 54 0.99 3.12 -3.63
C VAL A 54 2.19 2.35 -3.11
N GLU A 55 3.38 2.82 -3.46
CA GLU A 55 4.62 2.41 -2.79
C GLU A 55 4.71 3.13 -1.44
N ALA A 56 4.98 2.37 -0.39
CA ALA A 56 5.17 2.87 0.97
C ALA A 56 6.64 2.71 1.40
N LYS A 57 7.18 3.77 2.01
CA LYS A 57 8.45 3.71 2.74
C LYS A 57 8.19 3.70 4.23
N ILE A 58 8.82 2.75 4.89
CA ILE A 58 8.66 2.51 6.32
C ILE A 58 10.02 2.67 6.95
N ASP A 59 10.12 3.61 7.88
CA ASP A 59 11.34 3.89 8.62
C ASP A 59 11.02 3.92 10.12
N ASP A 60 11.88 3.27 10.92
CA ASP A 60 11.68 3.07 12.36
C ASP A 60 10.26 2.59 12.75
N GLY A 61 9.71 1.70 11.93
CA GLY A 61 8.38 1.13 12.12
C GLY A 61 7.21 2.09 11.85
N LYS A 62 7.46 3.24 11.23
CA LYS A 62 6.46 4.24 10.86
C LYS A 62 6.40 4.41 9.34
N LEU A 63 5.20 4.56 8.82
CA LEU A 63 5.00 4.97 7.43
C LEU A 63 5.47 6.42 7.29
N THR A 64 6.55 6.66 6.56
CA THR A 64 7.15 7.99 6.40
C THR A 64 6.84 8.62 5.05
N TYR A 65 6.59 7.80 4.03
CA TYR A 65 6.35 8.30 2.69
C TYR A 65 5.47 7.34 1.89
N ILE A 66 4.66 7.91 1.01
CA ILE A 66 3.93 7.18 -0.02
C ILE A 66 4.12 7.87 -1.37
N SER A 67 4.16 7.07 -2.43
CA SER A 67 4.17 7.57 -3.80
C SER A 67 3.34 6.70 -4.71
N MET A 68 2.80 7.30 -5.77
CA MET A 68 2.19 6.55 -6.85
C MET A 68 3.20 5.59 -7.47
N LEU A 69 2.71 4.42 -7.89
CA LEU A 69 3.51 3.46 -8.64
C LEU A 69 3.77 3.99 -10.05
N THR A 70 4.90 3.60 -10.63
CA THR A 70 5.13 3.77 -12.07
C THR A 70 4.25 2.79 -12.86
N ASP A 71 3.86 3.13 -14.09
CA ASP A 71 2.92 2.34 -14.90
C ASP A 71 3.32 0.86 -15.04
N ASP A 72 4.61 0.59 -15.23
CA ASP A 72 5.14 -0.79 -15.33
C ASP A 72 4.89 -1.59 -14.03
N VAL A 73 5.14 -0.96 -12.88
CA VAL A 73 4.96 -1.60 -11.57
C VAL A 73 3.48 -1.71 -11.23
N LEU A 74 2.69 -0.71 -11.60
CA LEU A 74 1.25 -0.71 -11.41
C LEU A 74 0.60 -1.88 -12.15
N THR A 75 1.00 -2.12 -13.40
CA THR A 75 0.48 -3.24 -14.21
C THR A 75 0.79 -4.57 -13.56
N ASP A 76 2.07 -4.84 -13.25
CA ASP A 76 2.49 -6.07 -12.58
C ASP A 76 1.76 -6.30 -11.24
N VAL A 77 1.64 -5.25 -10.43
CA VAL A 77 1.04 -5.35 -9.10
C VAL A 77 -0.48 -5.49 -9.15
N SER A 78 -1.14 -4.84 -10.12
CA SER A 78 -2.59 -4.95 -10.26
C SER A 78 -3.00 -6.39 -10.55
N GLU A 79 -2.30 -7.08 -11.45
CA GLU A 79 -2.53 -8.51 -11.73
C GLU A 79 -2.33 -9.38 -10.48
N ILE A 80 -1.32 -9.08 -9.67
CA ILE A 80 -1.09 -9.80 -8.41
C ILE A 80 -2.27 -9.57 -7.47
N ILE A 81 -2.70 -8.33 -7.28
CA ILE A 81 -3.71 -7.95 -6.30
C ILE A 81 -5.12 -8.42 -6.69
N GLU A 82 -5.48 -8.43 -7.98
CA GLU A 82 -6.75 -8.99 -8.45
C GLU A 82 -6.94 -10.46 -8.02
N ASN A 83 -5.86 -11.23 -7.94
CA ASN A 83 -5.91 -12.61 -7.44
C ASN A 83 -6.11 -12.72 -5.91
N TYR A 84 -5.94 -11.62 -5.15
CA TYR A 84 -6.11 -11.59 -3.70
C TYR A 84 -7.38 -10.85 -3.24
N ILE A 85 -7.99 -10.04 -4.10
CA ILE A 85 -9.21 -9.29 -3.82
C ILE A 85 -10.36 -9.95 -4.61
N GLN A 86 -10.77 -11.15 -4.18
CA GLN A 86 -12.04 -11.79 -4.54
C GLN A 86 -12.96 -11.86 -3.32
#